data_AF-A0A258QNV9-F1
#
_entry.id   AF-A0A258QNV9-F1
#
_cell.length_a   1.000
_cell.length_b   1.000
_cell.length_c   1.000
_cell.angle_alpha   90.00
_cell.angle_beta   90.00
_cell.angle_gamma   90.00
#
_symmetry.space_group_name_H-M   'P 1'
#
loop_
_entity.id
_entity.type
_entity.pdbx_description
1 polymer ?
#
loop_
_entity_poly.entity_id
_entity_poly.type
_entity_poly.pdbx_seq_one_letter_code
_entity_poly.pdbx_strand_id
1 'polypeptide(L)'
;MGGADFNRHGARDWRVFRRIYPHHRYLAAPHLALAGVGSLRPYWLADRHNRPWPAPSDERDVAFYTVLGMGAMMGATLQAPLAALAAVIELTGDTGAITPALMTIIVASLTSRAIFKQDGIYDTVLRANANPMHGLSLWHNANDIAISSLIERSFVEIGAQASPNELAQALASKPMWLVIRSDARLPCGVITAFEANRFLAALRLPMPAEREAQMDPLHAPPAASGEVFMDFPADQPFELGTQFTLQPARCVDIGLTLTEARELMHSEKVDVLIGQRTTVPPFKRVFGVLTRGQLDDHAQNSH
;
A
#
# COMPACT_ATOMS: atom_id res chain seq x y z
N MET A 1 -63.18 20.51 5.37
CA MET A 1 -62.26 19.48 4.84
C MET A 1 -61.33 20.19 3.88
N GLY A 2 -60.05 20.45 4.10
CA GLY A 2 -59.11 20.14 5.17
C GLY A 2 -57.77 20.62 4.63
N GLY A 3 -57.45 21.90 4.84
CA GLY A 3 -56.11 22.46 4.63
C GLY A 3 -55.33 22.32 5.92
N ALA A 4 -54.12 21.76 5.87
CA ALA A 4 -53.26 21.58 7.02
C ALA A 4 -51.94 22.32 6.81
N ASP A 5 -51.75 23.34 7.63
CA ASP A 5 -50.49 23.94 8.04
C ASP A 5 -49.43 22.88 8.36
N PHE A 6 -48.21 23.07 7.87
CA PHE A 6 -47.02 22.49 8.50
C PHE A 6 -45.82 23.45 8.36
N ASN A 7 -45.85 24.51 9.18
CA ASN A 7 -44.69 25.32 9.49
C ASN A 7 -44.43 25.20 11.01
N ARG A 8 -43.14 25.15 11.38
CA ARG A 8 -42.56 25.02 12.74
C ARG A 8 -42.45 23.59 13.27
N HIS A 9 -41.31 22.94 13.05
CA HIS A 9 -40.47 22.30 14.09
C HIS A 9 -39.23 21.70 13.41
N GLY A 10 -38.03 22.13 13.83
CA GLY A 10 -36.78 21.57 13.30
C GLY A 10 -35.56 22.50 13.27
N ALA A 11 -35.50 23.51 14.14
CA ALA A 11 -34.28 24.27 14.37
C ALA A 11 -34.06 24.40 15.88
N ARG A 12 -32.81 24.17 16.32
CA ARG A 12 -32.26 24.07 17.70
C ARG A 12 -32.00 22.60 18.04
N ASP A 13 -30.76 22.13 18.14
CA ASP A 13 -29.71 22.67 19.00
C ASP A 13 -28.30 22.23 18.56
N TRP A 14 -27.48 23.19 18.11
CA TRP A 14 -26.11 22.96 17.65
C TRP A 14 -25.07 23.09 18.78
N ARG A 15 -25.48 23.45 20.00
CA ARG A 15 -24.55 23.71 21.11
C ARG A 15 -23.96 22.43 21.71
N VAL A 16 -24.65 21.29 21.58
CA VAL A 16 -24.18 20.00 22.09
C VAL A 16 -23.01 19.46 21.25
N PHE A 17 -23.02 19.70 19.93
CA PHE A 17 -21.98 19.20 19.03
C PHE A 17 -20.61 19.86 19.25
N ARG A 18 -20.60 21.10 19.76
CA ARG A 18 -19.38 21.87 20.05
C ARG A 18 -18.59 21.36 21.27
N ARG A 19 -19.19 20.48 22.10
CA ARG A 19 -18.55 19.95 23.31
C ARG A 19 -17.73 18.68 23.07
N ILE A 20 -17.93 18.00 21.93
CA ILE A 20 -17.36 16.67 21.66
C ILE A 20 -16.10 16.74 20.77
N TYR A 21 -15.92 17.79 19.96
CA TYR A 21 -14.78 17.92 19.03
C TYR A 21 -14.10 19.30 19.09
N PRO A 22 -13.18 19.53 20.04
CA PRO A 22 -12.57 20.85 20.23
C PRO A 22 -11.45 21.21 19.22
N HIS A 23 -11.00 20.30 18.34
CA HIS A 23 -9.80 20.52 17.51
C HIS A 23 -9.94 20.38 15.98
N HIS A 24 -11.13 20.16 15.42
CA HIS A 24 -11.31 20.12 13.96
C HIS A 24 -11.98 21.39 13.45
N ARG A 25 -11.17 22.40 13.13
CA ARG A 25 -11.63 23.75 12.72
C ARG A 25 -12.01 23.87 11.23
N TYR A 26 -12.14 22.77 10.48
CA TYR A 26 -12.28 22.81 9.01
C TYR A 26 -13.36 21.91 8.40
N LEU A 27 -14.37 21.48 9.16
CA LEU A 27 -15.54 20.78 8.60
C LEU A 27 -16.80 21.61 8.84
N ALA A 28 -16.96 22.67 8.05
CA ALA A 28 -18.20 23.42 7.93
C ALA A 28 -18.74 23.27 6.50
N ALA A 29 -19.85 22.56 6.38
CA ALA A 29 -20.85 22.63 5.29
C ALA A 29 -20.34 22.61 3.82
N PRO A 30 -20.07 21.43 3.22
CA PRO A 30 -19.75 21.33 1.79
C PRO A 30 -20.92 21.68 0.85
N HIS A 31 -22.16 21.84 1.35
CA HIS A 31 -23.32 22.17 0.51
C HIS A 31 -23.53 23.68 0.29
N LEU A 32 -22.84 24.55 1.04
CA LEU A 32 -22.94 26.01 0.88
C LEU A 32 -21.78 26.62 0.08
N ALA A 33 -20.72 25.86 -0.21
CA ALA A 33 -19.56 26.35 -0.97
C ALA A 33 -19.69 26.18 -2.50
N LEU A 34 -20.64 25.36 -2.99
CA LEU A 34 -20.82 25.10 -4.42
C LEU A 34 -21.72 26.12 -5.15
N ALA A 35 -22.50 26.93 -4.42
CA ALA A 35 -23.41 27.92 -5.02
C ALA A 35 -22.83 29.35 -5.12
N GLY A 36 -21.66 29.62 -4.53
CA GLY A 36 -21.16 31.00 -4.38
C GLY A 36 -19.77 31.30 -4.96
N VAL A 37 -19.00 30.28 -5.37
CA VAL A 37 -17.59 30.52 -5.78
C VAL A 37 -17.49 31.02 -7.23
N GLY A 38 -18.51 30.79 -8.06
CA GLY A 38 -18.56 31.28 -9.45
C GLY A 38 -19.05 32.72 -9.64
N SER A 39 -19.70 33.34 -8.64
CA SER A 39 -20.41 34.62 -8.83
C SER A 39 -19.85 35.82 -8.06
N LEU A 40 -18.81 35.64 -7.22
CA LEU A 40 -18.38 36.67 -6.26
C LEU A 40 -17.05 37.38 -6.55
N ARG A 41 -16.53 37.31 -7.78
CA ARG A 41 -15.21 37.91 -8.13
C ARG A 41 -15.14 39.16 -9.05
N PRO A 42 -16.20 39.89 -9.44
CA PRO A 42 -15.99 41.17 -10.14
C PRO A 42 -15.85 42.40 -9.22
N TYR A 43 -16.27 42.36 -7.96
CA TYR A 43 -16.48 43.60 -7.18
C TYR A 43 -15.33 44.06 -6.27
N TRP A 44 -14.31 43.22 -6.02
CA TRP A 44 -13.27 43.52 -5.02
C TRP A 44 -11.96 44.11 -5.56
N LEU A 45 -11.82 44.27 -6.88
CA LEU A 45 -10.61 44.83 -7.49
C LEU A 45 -10.85 46.16 -8.22
N ALA A 46 -11.81 46.96 -7.74
CA ALA A 46 -12.18 48.25 -8.34
C ALA A 46 -11.54 49.48 -7.66
N ASP A 47 -10.56 49.30 -6.75
CA ASP A 47 -10.02 50.41 -5.93
C ASP A 47 -8.55 50.78 -6.19
N ARG A 48 -8.00 50.51 -7.38
CA ARG A 48 -6.67 51.09 -7.74
C ARG A 48 -6.56 51.76 -9.08
N HIS A 49 -7.44 51.46 -10.02
CA HIS A 49 -7.52 52.18 -11.27
C HIS A 49 -8.99 52.34 -11.60
N ASN A 50 -9.48 53.58 -11.48
CA ASN A 50 -10.83 54.05 -11.78
C ASN A 50 -11.20 53.84 -13.27
N ARG A 51 -11.25 52.57 -13.70
CA ARG A 51 -11.77 52.11 -14.96
C ARG A 51 -12.75 51.00 -14.61
N PRO A 52 -14.06 51.28 -14.55
CA PRO A 52 -15.03 50.21 -14.38
C PRO A 52 -14.83 49.24 -15.55
N TRP A 53 -14.51 47.97 -15.23
CA TRP A 53 -14.71 46.90 -16.20
C TRP A 53 -16.15 47.06 -16.73
N PRO A 54 -16.40 47.05 -18.05
CA PRO A 54 -17.76 47.25 -18.56
C PRO A 54 -18.65 46.21 -17.89
N ALA A 55 -19.51 46.70 -16.99
CA ALA A 55 -20.51 45.85 -16.38
C ALA A 55 -21.36 45.31 -17.53
N PRO A 56 -21.64 43.99 -17.57
CA PRO A 56 -22.57 43.46 -18.56
C PRO A 56 -23.84 44.31 -18.53
N SER A 57 -24.16 44.90 -19.68
CA SER A 57 -25.24 45.89 -19.80
C SER A 57 -26.62 45.26 -19.76
N ASP A 58 -26.70 43.94 -19.90
CA ASP A 58 -27.93 43.15 -19.93
C ASP A 58 -27.87 42.01 -18.89
N GLU A 59 -29.00 41.76 -18.24
CA GLU A 59 -29.16 40.69 -17.24
C GLU A 59 -28.91 39.30 -17.84
N ARG A 60 -29.16 39.17 -19.16
CA ARG A 60 -28.88 37.93 -19.92
C ARG A 60 -27.39 37.58 -19.97
N ASP A 61 -26.51 38.57 -20.07
CA ASP A 61 -25.06 38.34 -20.10
C ASP A 61 -24.56 37.80 -18.75
N VAL A 62 -25.10 38.34 -17.65
CA VAL A 62 -24.78 37.87 -16.29
C VAL A 62 -25.21 36.42 -16.10
N ALA A 63 -26.43 36.08 -16.53
CA ALA A 63 -26.95 34.72 -16.46
C ALA A 63 -26.10 33.74 -17.28
N PHE A 64 -25.71 34.13 -18.50
CA PHE A 64 -24.87 33.33 -19.39
C PHE A 64 -23.51 32.99 -18.77
N TYR A 65 -22.76 33.99 -18.28
CA TYR A 65 -21.46 33.74 -17.64
C TYR A 65 -21.58 32.97 -16.32
N THR A 66 -22.70 33.11 -15.61
CA THR A 66 -22.97 32.34 -14.39
C THR A 66 -23.12 30.85 -14.70
N VAL A 67 -23.91 30.50 -15.71
CA VAL A 67 -24.08 29.11 -16.16
C VAL A 67 -22.75 28.54 -16.67
N LEU A 68 -21.96 29.35 -17.38
CA LEU A 68 -20.62 28.99 -17.84
C LEU A 68 -19.69 28.61 -16.67
N GLY A 69 -19.69 29.42 -15.61
CA GLY A 69 -18.92 29.18 -14.40
C GLY A 69 -19.37 27.94 -13.62
N MET A 70 -20.68 27.70 -13.54
CA MET A 70 -21.23 26.49 -12.93
C MET A 70 -20.82 25.23 -13.72
N GLY A 71 -20.94 25.26 -15.05
CA GLY A 71 -20.50 24.18 -15.93
C GLY A 71 -18.99 23.92 -15.82
N ALA A 72 -18.18 24.98 -15.76
CA ALA A 72 -16.74 24.86 -15.58
C ALA A 72 -16.35 24.24 -14.23
N MET A 73 -17.00 24.65 -13.14
CA MET A 73 -16.78 24.06 -11.81
C MET A 73 -17.16 22.58 -11.78
N MET A 74 -18.33 22.24 -12.34
CA MET A 74 -18.79 20.85 -12.45
C MET A 74 -17.83 20.01 -13.30
N GLY A 75 -17.44 20.50 -14.47
CA GLY A 75 -16.52 19.80 -15.37
C GLY A 75 -15.15 19.56 -14.74
N ALA A 76 -14.62 20.54 -14.01
CA ALA A 76 -13.32 20.44 -13.33
C ALA A 76 -13.35 19.51 -12.10
N THR A 77 -14.45 19.53 -11.34
CA THR A 77 -14.60 18.71 -10.11
C THR A 77 -14.91 17.24 -10.42
N LEU A 78 -15.77 16.99 -11.41
CA LEU A 78 -16.16 15.64 -11.82
C LEU A 78 -15.23 15.03 -12.88
N GLN A 79 -14.34 15.84 -13.48
CA GLN A 79 -13.53 15.44 -14.64
C GLN A 79 -14.38 14.87 -15.80
N ALA A 80 -15.55 15.47 -16.05
CA ALA A 80 -16.51 15.03 -17.07
C ALA A 80 -16.91 16.18 -18.02
N PRO A 81 -16.01 16.61 -18.94
CA PRO A 81 -16.22 17.80 -19.76
C PRO A 81 -17.45 17.73 -20.68
N LEU A 82 -17.74 16.56 -21.25
CA LEU A 82 -18.88 16.37 -22.15
C LEU A 82 -20.22 16.43 -21.41
N ALA A 83 -20.29 15.88 -20.19
CA ALA A 83 -21.50 15.92 -19.37
C ALA A 83 -21.78 17.35 -18.87
N ALA A 84 -20.74 18.06 -18.44
CA ALA A 84 -20.85 19.47 -18.05
C ALA A 84 -21.28 20.35 -19.24
N LEU A 85 -20.74 20.11 -20.43
CA LEU A 85 -21.16 20.81 -21.65
C LEU A 85 -22.63 20.53 -22.00
N ALA A 86 -23.06 19.26 -21.93
CA ALA A 86 -24.46 18.89 -22.17
C ALA A 86 -25.40 19.61 -21.20
N ALA A 87 -25.07 19.65 -19.91
CA ALA A 87 -25.86 20.36 -18.90
C ALA A 87 -25.92 21.88 -19.18
N VAL A 88 -24.83 22.50 -19.65
CA VAL A 88 -24.82 23.92 -20.05
C VAL A 88 -25.74 24.15 -21.25
N ILE A 89 -25.74 23.26 -22.25
CA ILE A 89 -26.62 23.38 -23.43
C ILE A 89 -28.07 23.17 -23.03
N GLU A 90 -28.37 22.19 -22.18
CA GLU A 90 -29.72 21.93 -21.69
C GLU A 90 -30.27 23.10 -20.87
N LEU A 91 -29.42 23.74 -20.05
CA LEU A 91 -29.84 24.86 -19.20
C LEU A 91 -29.96 26.18 -19.96
N THR A 92 -29.11 26.41 -20.97
CA THR A 92 -29.16 27.64 -21.78
C THR A 92 -30.14 27.55 -22.95
N GLY A 93 -30.40 26.34 -23.46
CA GLY A 93 -31.21 26.11 -24.66
C GLY A 93 -30.59 26.67 -25.94
N ASP A 94 -29.34 27.14 -25.89
CA ASP A 94 -28.65 27.81 -27.00
C ASP A 94 -27.38 27.05 -27.40
N THR A 95 -27.31 26.63 -28.66
CA THR A 95 -26.14 25.97 -29.23
C THR A 95 -24.99 26.92 -29.51
N GLY A 96 -25.25 28.24 -29.53
CA GLY A 96 -24.20 29.27 -29.54
C GLY A 96 -23.30 29.23 -28.31
N ALA A 97 -23.78 28.65 -27.19
CA ALA A 97 -23.03 28.50 -25.96
C ALA A 97 -21.93 27.43 -26.01
N ILE A 98 -21.94 26.54 -27.00
CA ILE A 98 -21.07 25.34 -27.05
C ILE A 98 -19.59 25.72 -27.02
N THR A 99 -19.17 26.60 -27.93
CA THR A 99 -17.77 27.00 -28.10
C THR A 99 -17.21 27.70 -26.86
N PRO A 100 -17.85 28.75 -26.30
CA PRO A 100 -17.36 29.38 -25.08
C PRO A 100 -17.43 28.45 -23.85
N ALA A 101 -18.43 27.57 -23.78
CA ALA A 101 -18.55 26.58 -22.69
C ALA A 101 -17.44 25.57 -22.69
N LEU A 102 -17.16 24.96 -23.84
CA LEU A 102 -16.11 23.96 -23.95
C LEU A 102 -14.73 24.57 -23.62
N MET A 103 -14.44 25.79 -24.08
CA MET A 103 -13.19 26.49 -23.75
C MET A 103 -13.06 26.74 -22.25
N THR A 104 -14.12 27.26 -21.61
CA THR A 104 -14.07 27.57 -20.17
C THR A 104 -13.95 26.31 -19.32
N ILE A 105 -14.68 25.24 -19.66
CA ILE A 105 -14.62 23.94 -18.98
C ILE A 105 -13.23 23.33 -19.11
N ILE A 106 -12.64 23.31 -20.31
CA ILE A 106 -11.30 22.74 -20.54
C ILE A 106 -10.23 23.52 -19.77
N VAL A 107 -10.25 24.85 -19.82
CA VAL A 107 -9.28 25.69 -19.10
C VAL A 107 -9.40 25.48 -17.59
N ALA A 108 -10.61 25.41 -17.04
CA ALA A 108 -10.82 25.13 -15.62
C ALA A 108 -10.31 23.74 -15.23
N SER A 109 -10.62 22.71 -16.03
CA SER A 109 -10.15 21.33 -15.80
C SER A 109 -8.63 21.20 -15.88
N LEU A 110 -8.00 21.83 -16.89
CA LEU A 110 -6.54 21.85 -17.03
C LEU A 110 -5.88 22.62 -15.89
N THR A 111 -6.43 23.75 -15.47
CA THR A 111 -5.91 24.52 -14.33
C THR A 111 -5.98 23.69 -13.04
N SER A 112 -7.14 23.08 -12.76
CA SER A 112 -7.33 22.19 -11.60
C SER A 112 -6.31 21.05 -11.58
N ARG A 113 -6.09 20.40 -12.73
CA ARG A 113 -5.23 19.23 -12.82
C ARG A 113 -3.74 19.56 -12.90
N ALA A 114 -3.35 20.51 -13.74
CA ALA A 114 -1.95 20.83 -14.01
C ALA A 114 -1.32 21.71 -12.92
N ILE A 115 -2.08 22.68 -12.39
CA ILE A 115 -1.55 23.65 -11.40
C ILE A 115 -1.82 23.15 -9.99
N PHE A 116 -3.03 22.67 -9.69
CA PHE A 116 -3.39 22.25 -8.33
C PHE A 116 -3.17 20.76 -8.08
N LYS A 117 -2.86 19.95 -9.11
CA LYS A 117 -2.64 18.50 -9.02
C LYS A 117 -3.79 17.76 -8.31
N GLN A 118 -5.01 18.27 -8.48
CA GLN A 118 -6.22 17.69 -7.89
C GLN A 118 -6.81 16.70 -8.89
N ASP A 119 -6.93 15.43 -8.48
CA ASP A 119 -7.71 14.43 -9.22
C ASP A 119 -9.22 14.71 -9.05
N GLY A 120 -10.05 14.08 -9.91
CA GLY A 120 -11.50 14.19 -9.78
C GLY A 120 -11.98 13.73 -8.39
N ILE A 121 -13.11 14.28 -7.94
CA ILE A 121 -13.68 13.93 -6.62
C ILE A 121 -13.92 12.41 -6.51
N TYR A 122 -14.27 11.75 -7.61
CA TYR A 122 -14.49 10.31 -7.64
C TYR A 122 -13.23 9.51 -7.28
N ASP A 123 -12.08 9.84 -7.84
CA ASP A 123 -10.80 9.21 -7.50
C ASP A 123 -10.43 9.46 -6.03
N THR A 124 -10.67 10.67 -5.54
CA THR A 124 -10.39 11.03 -4.15
C THR A 124 -11.26 10.23 -3.18
N VAL A 125 -12.56 10.07 -3.48
CA VAL A 125 -13.50 9.29 -2.67
C VAL A 125 -13.19 7.80 -2.73
N LEU A 126 -12.81 7.27 -3.90
CA LEU A 126 -12.37 5.87 -4.02
C LEU A 126 -11.11 5.62 -3.20
N ARG A 127 -10.11 6.50 -3.25
CA ARG A 127 -8.89 6.40 -2.44
C ARG A 127 -9.16 6.51 -0.94
N ALA A 128 -10.13 7.34 -0.55
CA ALA A 128 -10.49 7.51 0.86
C ALA A 128 -11.28 6.32 1.44
N ASN A 129 -12.10 5.65 0.62
CA ASN A 129 -12.91 4.50 1.03
C ASN A 129 -12.24 3.15 0.79
N ALA A 130 -11.22 3.09 -0.07
CA ALA A 130 -10.32 1.95 -0.11
C ALA A 130 -9.54 1.94 1.22
N ASN A 131 -9.96 1.09 2.16
CA ASN A 131 -9.14 0.67 3.30
C ASN A 131 -7.70 0.49 2.78
N PRO A 132 -6.66 1.11 3.37
CA PRO A 132 -5.35 1.27 2.75
C PRO A 132 -4.78 -0.08 2.31
N MET A 133 -5.14 -0.47 1.09
CA MET A 133 -4.59 -1.57 0.34
C MET A 133 -3.28 -1.01 -0.19
N HIS A 134 -2.26 -1.05 0.67
CA HIS A 134 -0.88 -0.66 0.40
C HIS A 134 -0.21 -1.58 -0.65
N GLY A 135 -0.91 -1.95 -1.71
CA GLY A 135 -0.41 -2.91 -2.70
C GLY A 135 -1.19 -3.01 -4.00
N LEU A 136 -2.21 -2.16 -4.24
CA LEU A 136 -2.75 -1.98 -5.58
C LEU A 136 -2.33 -0.61 -6.07
N SER A 137 -1.14 -0.57 -6.66
CA SER A 137 -0.75 0.43 -7.66
C SER A 137 -1.77 0.37 -8.80
N LEU A 138 -2.94 0.98 -8.61
CA LEU A 138 -3.98 1.10 -9.63
C LEU A 138 -3.55 2.03 -10.78
N TRP A 139 -2.39 2.70 -10.64
CA TRP A 139 -1.94 3.75 -11.56
C TRP A 139 -0.48 3.66 -11.99
N HIS A 140 0.26 2.61 -11.58
CA HIS A 140 1.60 2.34 -12.12
C HIS A 140 1.52 1.07 -12.97
N ASN A 141 1.51 1.28 -14.28
CA ASN A 141 1.72 0.31 -15.37
C ASN A 141 1.01 -1.06 -15.20
N ALA A 142 -0.04 -1.29 -15.98
CA ALA A 142 -0.58 -2.63 -16.23
C ALA A 142 0.45 -3.63 -16.85
N ASN A 143 1.68 -3.16 -17.12
CA ASN A 143 2.83 -3.94 -17.58
C ASN A 143 3.80 -4.32 -16.45
N ASP A 144 3.61 -3.85 -15.22
CA ASP A 144 4.54 -4.16 -14.14
C ASP A 144 4.31 -5.59 -13.65
N ILE A 145 5.36 -6.39 -13.74
CA ILE A 145 5.39 -7.77 -13.26
C ILE A 145 5.31 -7.74 -11.73
N ALA A 146 4.42 -8.53 -11.15
CA ALA A 146 4.31 -8.68 -9.69
C ALA A 146 5.43 -9.57 -9.14
N ILE A 147 5.87 -9.34 -7.89
CA ILE A 147 6.88 -10.16 -7.23
C ILE A 147 6.51 -11.65 -7.20
N SER A 148 5.22 -11.98 -7.24
CA SER A 148 4.70 -13.35 -7.30
C SER A 148 5.28 -14.22 -8.44
N SER A 149 5.79 -13.62 -9.52
CA SER A 149 6.42 -14.32 -10.64
C SER A 149 7.88 -14.70 -10.38
N LEU A 150 8.58 -13.94 -9.53
CA LEU A 150 10.02 -14.05 -9.31
C LEU A 150 10.36 -14.66 -7.93
N ILE A 151 9.39 -14.67 -7.02
CA ILE A 151 9.56 -15.14 -5.65
C ILE A 151 9.99 -16.61 -5.59
N GLU A 152 11.00 -16.92 -4.76
CA GLU A 152 11.46 -18.28 -4.51
C GLU A 152 10.48 -19.01 -3.58
N ARG A 153 9.98 -20.16 -4.02
CA ARG A 153 8.96 -20.95 -3.32
C ARG A 153 9.52 -22.17 -2.58
N SER A 154 10.79 -22.49 -2.79
CA SER A 154 11.51 -23.52 -2.05
C SER A 154 11.95 -22.98 -0.68
N PHE A 155 11.03 -22.99 0.28
CA PHE A 155 11.30 -22.58 1.65
C PHE A 155 10.56 -23.44 2.67
N VAL A 156 11.05 -23.42 3.91
CA VAL A 156 10.38 -23.97 5.09
C VAL A 156 10.35 -22.92 6.18
N GLU A 157 9.24 -22.85 6.93
CA GLU A 157 9.13 -21.95 8.08
C GLU A 157 9.45 -22.69 9.39
N ILE A 158 10.38 -22.14 10.18
CA ILE A 158 10.83 -22.70 11.46
C ILE A 158 10.70 -21.65 12.58
N GLY A 159 10.51 -22.10 13.82
CA GLY A 159 10.50 -21.20 14.99
C GLY A 159 11.88 -20.61 15.27
N ALA A 160 11.92 -19.45 15.93
CA ALA A 160 13.16 -18.83 16.40
C ALA A 160 13.85 -19.69 17.47
N GLN A 161 13.06 -20.42 18.26
CA GLN A 161 13.50 -21.52 19.11
C GLN A 161 13.28 -22.83 18.36
N ALA A 162 14.34 -23.57 18.07
CA ALA A 162 14.21 -24.90 17.50
C ALA A 162 15.29 -25.84 18.02
N SER A 163 14.98 -27.14 18.07
CA SER A 163 15.98 -28.16 18.39
C SER A 163 16.81 -28.53 17.15
N PRO A 164 18.01 -29.11 17.32
CA PRO A 164 18.79 -29.63 16.19
C PRO A 164 18.02 -30.65 15.34
N ASN A 165 17.17 -31.45 15.98
CA ASN A 165 16.33 -32.44 15.30
C ASN A 165 15.23 -31.77 14.46
N GLU A 166 14.55 -30.74 15.00
CA GLU A 166 13.57 -29.94 14.23
C GLU A 166 14.22 -29.24 13.04
N LEU A 167 15.43 -28.70 13.21
CA LEU A 167 16.19 -28.09 12.12
C LEU A 167 16.58 -29.13 11.06
N ALA A 168 17.02 -30.32 11.47
CA ALA A 168 17.34 -31.42 10.55
C ALA A 168 16.09 -31.90 9.79
N GLN A 169 14.94 -32.00 10.45
CA GLN A 169 13.67 -32.34 9.83
C GLN A 169 13.21 -31.27 8.84
N ALA A 170 13.34 -29.99 9.19
CA ALA A 170 13.04 -28.88 8.29
C ALA A 170 13.92 -28.89 7.02
N LEU A 171 15.17 -29.35 7.14
CA LEU A 171 16.11 -29.49 6.03
C LEU A 171 15.89 -30.77 5.19
N ALA A 172 15.12 -31.74 5.68
CA ALA A 172 14.88 -33.00 4.97
C ALA A 172 14.19 -32.78 3.60
N SER A 173 13.35 -31.75 3.50
CA SER A 173 12.70 -31.34 2.24
C SER A 173 13.63 -30.60 1.28
N LYS A 174 14.90 -30.39 1.64
CA LYS A 174 15.91 -29.64 0.88
C LYS A 174 15.43 -28.25 0.43
N PRO A 175 14.95 -27.40 1.36
CA PRO A 175 14.54 -26.04 1.02
C PRO A 175 15.75 -25.21 0.57
N MET A 176 15.51 -24.15 -0.21
CA MET A 176 16.54 -23.13 -0.46
C MET A 176 16.68 -22.19 0.74
N TRP A 177 15.54 -21.82 1.34
CA TRP A 177 15.45 -20.86 2.44
C TRP A 177 14.77 -21.43 3.68
N LEU A 178 15.21 -21.00 4.85
CA LEU A 178 14.48 -21.19 6.09
C LEU A 178 13.99 -19.83 6.57
N VAL A 179 12.67 -19.68 6.65
CA VAL A 179 12.01 -18.47 7.15
C VAL A 179 11.83 -18.62 8.66
N ILE A 180 12.46 -17.72 9.42
CA ILE A 180 12.42 -17.76 10.88
C ILE A 180 11.20 -17.00 11.38
N ARG A 181 10.41 -17.63 12.22
CA ARG A 181 9.26 -17.02 12.90
C ARG A 181 9.59 -16.69 14.34
N SER A 182 9.26 -15.49 14.75
CA SER A 182 9.20 -15.10 16.16
C SER A 182 8.13 -15.88 16.93
N ASP A 183 8.13 -15.77 18.26
CA ASP A 183 7.11 -16.35 19.14
C ASP A 183 5.69 -15.87 18.79
N ALA A 184 5.55 -14.65 18.27
CA ALA A 184 4.30 -14.09 17.77
C ALA A 184 3.84 -14.70 16.41
N ARG A 185 4.54 -15.73 15.91
CA ARG A 185 4.36 -16.36 14.58
C ARG A 185 4.52 -15.41 13.40
N LEU A 186 5.19 -14.28 13.62
CA LEU A 186 5.54 -13.34 12.56
C LEU A 186 6.93 -13.68 12.01
N PRO A 187 7.12 -13.70 10.67
CA PRO A 187 8.44 -13.85 10.10
C PRO A 187 9.35 -12.70 10.51
N CYS A 188 10.53 -13.00 11.05
CA CYS A 188 11.50 -12.01 11.54
C CYS A 188 12.80 -11.99 10.73
N GLY A 189 13.09 -13.04 9.97
CA GLY A 189 14.29 -13.10 9.13
C GLY A 189 14.37 -14.40 8.34
N VAL A 190 15.43 -14.54 7.55
CA VAL A 190 15.71 -15.75 6.80
C VAL A 190 17.16 -16.20 6.98
N ILE A 191 17.39 -17.50 6.80
CA ILE A 191 18.72 -18.10 6.64
C ILE A 191 18.71 -19.04 5.44
N THR A 192 19.89 -19.31 4.89
CA THR A 192 20.02 -20.28 3.80
C THR A 192 20.06 -21.70 4.35
N ALA A 193 19.57 -22.67 3.57
CA ALA A 193 19.74 -24.08 3.94
C ALA A 193 21.21 -24.51 3.99
N PHE A 194 22.09 -23.83 3.25
CA PHE A 194 23.53 -24.07 3.29
C PHE A 194 24.11 -23.77 4.68
N GLU A 195 23.79 -22.61 5.26
CA GLU A 195 24.26 -22.22 6.59
C GLU A 195 23.74 -23.18 7.67
N ALA A 196 22.47 -23.56 7.59
CA ALA A 196 21.85 -24.50 8.51
C ALA A 196 22.48 -25.90 8.42
N ASN A 197 22.73 -26.41 7.21
CA ASN A 197 23.42 -27.69 7.01
C ASN A 197 24.86 -27.65 7.53
N ARG A 198 25.59 -26.55 7.29
CA ARG A 198 26.95 -26.36 7.82
C ARG A 198 26.99 -26.40 9.34
N PHE A 199 26.01 -25.76 9.98
CA PHE A 199 25.88 -25.77 11.44
C PHE A 199 25.61 -27.18 11.98
N LEU A 200 24.65 -27.91 11.40
CA LEU A 200 24.37 -29.30 11.78
C LEU A 200 25.58 -30.22 11.58
N ALA A 201 26.37 -30.01 10.52
CA ALA A 201 27.60 -30.76 10.29
C ALA A 201 28.66 -30.47 11.37
N ALA A 202 28.79 -29.21 11.79
CA ALA A 202 29.71 -28.83 12.87
C ALA A 202 29.32 -29.43 14.22
N LEU A 203 28.01 -29.56 14.50
CA LEU A 203 27.50 -30.24 15.70
C LEU A 203 27.76 -31.76 15.70
N ARG A 204 27.87 -32.37 14.51
CA ARG A 204 28.13 -33.81 14.33
C ARG A 204 29.61 -34.20 14.38
N LEU A 205 30.52 -33.27 14.68
CA LEU A 205 31.95 -33.57 14.73
C LEU A 205 32.26 -34.66 15.77
N PRO A 206 32.99 -35.74 15.39
CA PRO A 206 33.39 -36.79 16.32
C PRO A 206 34.24 -36.20 17.44
N MET A 207 34.13 -36.78 18.64
CA MET A 207 35.06 -36.50 19.74
C MET A 207 36.51 -36.64 19.23
N PRO A 208 37.46 -35.74 19.59
CA PRO A 208 38.84 -35.87 19.14
C PRO A 208 39.40 -37.26 19.53
N ALA A 209 40.03 -37.93 18.56
CA ALA A 209 40.57 -39.30 18.66
C ALA A 209 41.52 -39.52 19.86
N GLU A 210 42.04 -38.45 20.44
CA GLU A 210 42.84 -38.47 21.67
C GLU A 210 42.04 -39.04 22.87
N ARG A 211 40.71 -38.88 22.90
CA ARG A 211 39.84 -39.50 23.92
C ARG A 211 39.50 -40.96 23.63
N GLU A 212 39.45 -41.38 22.36
CA GLU A 212 39.25 -42.80 21.99
C GLU A 212 40.44 -43.66 22.40
N ALA A 213 41.67 -43.15 22.28
CA ALA A 213 42.88 -43.87 22.71
C ALA A 213 42.99 -44.05 24.24
N GLN A 214 42.16 -43.33 25.00
CA GLN A 214 42.12 -43.38 26.47
C GLN A 214 40.92 -44.17 27.01
N MET A 215 40.05 -44.68 26.14
CA MET A 215 38.94 -45.54 26.52
C MET A 215 39.37 -47.02 26.48
N ASP A 216 39.15 -47.71 27.60
CA ASP A 216 39.46 -49.12 27.80
C ASP A 216 38.74 -49.98 26.72
N PRO A 217 39.45 -50.84 25.96
CA PRO A 217 38.86 -51.63 24.86
C PRO A 217 37.68 -52.54 25.25
N LEU A 218 37.41 -52.74 26.54
CA LEU A 218 36.24 -53.48 27.04
C LEU A 218 34.93 -52.65 27.06
N HIS A 219 34.99 -51.35 26.74
CA HIS A 219 33.82 -50.46 26.68
C HIS A 219 33.54 -49.87 25.28
N ALA A 220 34.16 -50.39 24.23
CA ALA A 220 33.85 -49.97 22.86
C ALA A 220 32.41 -50.38 22.48
N PRO A 221 31.53 -49.44 22.10
CA PRO A 221 30.23 -49.81 21.54
C PRO A 221 30.45 -50.58 20.23
N PRO A 222 29.58 -51.55 19.90
CA PRO A 222 29.74 -52.35 18.68
C PRO A 222 29.75 -51.42 17.47
N ALA A 223 30.66 -51.69 16.54
CA ALA A 223 30.75 -51.03 15.24
C ALA A 223 29.43 -51.23 14.47
N ALA A 224 28.49 -50.30 14.65
CA ALA A 224 27.22 -50.30 13.94
C ALA A 224 27.43 -49.64 12.57
N SER A 225 27.39 -50.46 11.53
CA SER A 225 27.09 -50.05 10.17
C SER A 225 25.71 -49.39 10.15
N GLY A 226 25.67 -48.05 10.21
CA GLY A 226 24.44 -47.27 10.19
C GLY A 226 24.54 -46.10 11.16
N GLU A 227 24.72 -44.90 10.59
CA GLU A 227 24.55 -43.58 11.21
C GLU A 227 24.53 -43.56 12.74
N VAL A 228 25.72 -43.43 13.35
CA VAL A 228 25.85 -43.15 14.78
C VAL A 228 25.22 -41.78 15.05
N PHE A 229 23.96 -41.79 15.49
CA PHE A 229 23.35 -40.66 16.19
C PHE A 229 24.12 -40.51 17.51
N MET A 230 25.05 -39.55 17.57
CA MET A 230 25.56 -39.10 18.85
C MET A 230 24.40 -38.52 19.65
N ASP A 231 24.27 -39.00 20.88
CA ASP A 231 23.33 -38.55 21.91
C ASP A 231 23.74 -37.13 22.36
N PHE A 232 23.51 -36.14 21.49
CA PHE A 232 23.30 -34.78 21.95
C PHE A 232 22.02 -34.80 22.81
N PRO A 233 21.80 -33.83 23.72
CA PRO A 233 20.44 -33.52 24.11
C PRO A 233 19.72 -32.97 22.87
N ALA A 234 19.34 -33.84 21.93
CA ALA A 234 18.86 -33.55 20.59
C ALA A 234 17.53 -32.78 20.59
N ASP A 235 16.93 -32.68 21.78
CA ASP A 235 15.69 -31.98 22.06
C ASP A 235 15.89 -30.68 22.85
N GLN A 236 17.12 -30.26 23.17
CA GLN A 236 17.31 -28.93 23.77
C GLN A 236 17.13 -27.85 22.69
N PRO A 237 16.09 -26.99 22.80
CA PRO A 237 15.91 -25.90 21.86
C PRO A 237 17.02 -24.87 22.04
N PHE A 238 17.47 -24.30 20.92
CA PHE A 238 18.38 -23.17 20.90
C PHE A 238 17.80 -22.02 20.08
N GLU A 239 18.23 -20.80 20.39
CA GLU A 239 17.82 -19.62 19.63
C GLU A 239 18.59 -19.50 18.33
N LEU A 240 17.89 -19.60 17.20
CA LEU A 240 18.47 -19.44 15.88
C LEU A 240 19.10 -18.05 15.69
N GLY A 241 18.57 -17.01 16.33
CA GLY A 241 19.14 -15.66 16.30
C GLY A 241 20.50 -15.52 17.00
N THR A 242 20.85 -16.46 17.89
CA THR A 242 22.17 -16.50 18.56
C THR A 242 23.20 -17.32 17.79
N GLN A 243 22.75 -18.35 17.07
CA GLN A 243 23.62 -19.27 16.32
C GLN A 243 23.85 -18.84 14.87
N PHE A 244 22.92 -18.08 14.28
CA PHE A 244 22.95 -17.65 12.89
C PHE A 244 22.89 -16.13 12.77
N THR A 245 23.58 -15.60 11.76
CA THR A 245 23.36 -14.21 11.32
C THR A 245 22.10 -14.17 10.46
N LEU A 246 20.97 -13.81 11.07
CA LEU A 246 19.70 -13.70 10.36
C LEU A 246 19.75 -12.54 9.37
N GLN A 247 19.38 -12.79 8.12
CA GLN A 247 19.16 -11.71 7.16
C GLN A 247 17.83 -11.03 7.50
N PRO A 248 17.83 -9.72 7.81
CA PRO A 248 16.60 -9.00 8.11
C PRO A 248 15.72 -8.99 6.87
N ALA A 249 14.48 -9.39 7.04
CA ALA A 249 13.54 -9.53 5.93
C ALA A 249 12.27 -8.73 6.18
N ARG A 250 11.77 -8.07 5.13
CA ARG A 250 10.53 -7.30 5.20
C ARG A 250 9.37 -8.09 4.61
N CYS A 251 8.28 -8.24 5.38
CA CYS A 251 7.05 -8.85 4.88
C CYS A 251 6.28 -7.89 3.96
N VAL A 252 5.88 -8.38 2.78
CA VAL A 252 5.15 -7.63 1.76
C VAL A 252 4.00 -8.45 1.18
N ASP A 253 3.01 -7.80 0.56
CA ASP A 253 1.98 -8.53 -0.19
C ASP A 253 2.54 -9.09 -1.51
N ILE A 254 2.12 -10.28 -1.91
CA ILE A 254 2.61 -10.94 -3.13
C ILE A 254 2.22 -10.19 -4.42
N GLY A 255 1.24 -9.29 -4.36
CA GLY A 255 0.83 -8.43 -5.46
C GLY A 255 1.71 -7.20 -5.70
N LEU A 256 2.71 -6.95 -4.84
CA LEU A 256 3.65 -5.84 -4.99
C LEU A 256 4.38 -5.94 -6.35
N THR A 257 4.59 -4.82 -7.04
CA THR A 257 5.33 -4.82 -8.31
C THR A 257 6.84 -4.96 -8.08
N LEU A 258 7.58 -5.41 -9.11
CA LEU A 258 9.05 -5.45 -9.04
C LEU A 258 9.67 -4.06 -8.80
N THR A 259 9.08 -3.00 -9.36
CA THR A 259 9.53 -1.61 -9.18
C THR A 259 9.37 -1.17 -7.72
N GLU A 260 8.18 -1.36 -7.14
CA GLU A 260 7.91 -1.05 -5.74
C GLU A 260 8.76 -1.90 -4.80
N ALA A 261 8.96 -3.19 -5.11
CA ALA A 261 9.83 -4.07 -4.33
C ALA A 261 11.27 -3.53 -4.26
N ARG A 262 11.81 -3.04 -5.38
CA ARG A 262 13.15 -2.44 -5.45
C ARG A 262 13.24 -1.16 -4.63
N GLU A 263 12.24 -0.27 -4.75
CA GLU A 263 12.18 0.97 -3.98
C GLU A 263 12.06 0.68 -2.47
N LEU A 264 11.27 -0.32 -2.10
CA LEU A 264 11.11 -0.76 -0.71
C LEU A 264 12.42 -1.31 -0.15
N MET A 265 13.11 -2.19 -0.89
CA MET A 265 14.43 -2.71 -0.50
C MET A 265 15.45 -1.59 -0.32
N HIS A 266 15.46 -0.59 -1.20
CA HIS A 266 16.36 0.55 -1.13
C HIS A 266 16.04 1.46 0.07
N SER A 267 14.77 1.82 0.25
CA SER A 267 14.33 2.74 1.32
C SER A 267 14.46 2.15 2.72
N GLU A 268 14.10 0.87 2.91
CA GLU A 268 14.20 0.17 4.19
C GLU A 268 15.59 -0.45 4.43
N LYS A 269 16.51 -0.36 3.46
CA LYS A 269 17.86 -0.96 3.51
C LYS A 269 17.84 -2.46 3.84
N VAL A 270 16.90 -3.17 3.21
CA VAL A 270 16.77 -4.63 3.32
C VAL A 270 17.11 -5.29 1.98
N ASP A 271 17.75 -6.45 2.04
CA ASP A 271 18.12 -7.22 0.85
C ASP A 271 17.15 -8.38 0.58
N VAL A 272 16.22 -8.65 1.50
CA VAL A 272 15.27 -9.76 1.44
C VAL A 272 13.85 -9.29 1.72
N LEU A 273 12.91 -9.72 0.88
CA LEU A 273 11.48 -9.59 1.10
C LEU A 273 10.85 -10.98 1.30
N ILE A 274 9.87 -11.06 2.21
CA ILE A 274 9.03 -12.25 2.42
C ILE A 274 7.65 -11.93 1.84
N GLY A 275 7.30 -12.60 0.75
CA GLY A 275 5.99 -12.43 0.14
C GLY A 275 4.92 -13.16 0.92
N GLN A 276 3.85 -12.45 1.27
CA GLN A 276 2.72 -12.96 2.00
C GLN A 276 1.41 -12.68 1.26
N ARG A 277 0.37 -13.46 1.55
CA ARG A 277 -0.99 -13.15 1.13
C ARG A 277 -1.96 -13.49 2.25
N THR A 278 -2.96 -12.65 2.45
CA THR A 278 -4.08 -12.96 3.36
C THR A 278 -4.93 -14.05 2.72
N THR A 279 -5.02 -15.21 3.37
CA THR A 279 -5.92 -16.31 2.93
C THR A 279 -7.23 -16.26 3.67
N VAL A 280 -7.17 -16.06 4.99
CA VAL A 280 -8.32 -15.88 5.88
C VAL A 280 -7.97 -14.73 6.82
N PRO A 281 -8.63 -13.56 6.74
CA PRO A 281 -8.36 -12.46 7.67
C PRO A 281 -8.54 -12.94 9.12
N PRO A 282 -7.61 -12.63 10.05
CA PRO A 282 -6.42 -11.78 9.93
C PRO A 282 -5.12 -12.52 9.55
N PHE A 283 -5.18 -13.81 9.24
CA PHE A 283 -4.02 -14.67 8.99
C PHE A 283 -3.41 -14.45 7.61
N LYS A 284 -2.10 -14.19 7.61
CA LYS A 284 -1.26 -14.10 6.41
C LYS A 284 -0.47 -15.40 6.26
N ARG A 285 -0.42 -15.93 5.05
CA ARG A 285 0.40 -17.08 4.67
C ARG A 285 1.64 -16.59 3.94
N VAL A 286 2.80 -17.17 4.23
CA VAL A 286 4.03 -16.94 3.46
C VAL A 286 3.95 -17.72 2.13
N PHE A 287 4.32 -17.07 1.04
CA PHE A 287 4.35 -17.63 -0.31
C PHE A 287 5.76 -17.84 -0.84
N GLY A 288 6.75 -17.14 -0.28
CA GLY A 288 8.14 -17.29 -0.68
C GLY A 288 9.04 -16.17 -0.21
N VAL A 289 10.28 -16.23 -0.67
CA VAL A 289 11.35 -15.28 -0.37
C VAL A 289 11.84 -14.65 -1.67
N LEU A 290 12.06 -13.34 -1.68
CA LEU A 290 12.62 -12.60 -2.81
C LEU A 290 13.88 -11.87 -2.35
N THR A 291 15.00 -12.07 -3.03
CA THR A 291 16.27 -11.38 -2.74
C THR A 291 16.53 -10.26 -3.73
N ARG A 292 17.35 -9.28 -3.33
CA ARG A 292 17.81 -8.21 -4.23
C ARG A 292 18.52 -8.78 -5.46
N GLY A 293 19.34 -9.82 -5.29
CA GLY A 293 20.01 -10.49 -6.40
C GLY A 293 19.03 -11.00 -7.47
N GLN A 294 17.92 -11.60 -7.08
CA GLN A 294 16.89 -12.06 -8.04
C GLN A 294 16.28 -10.89 -8.84
N LEU A 295 16.04 -9.75 -8.19
CA LEU A 295 15.54 -8.54 -8.84
C LEU A 295 16.53 -7.96 -9.85
N ASP A 296 17.81 -7.95 -9.49
CA ASP A 296 18.88 -7.42 -10.34
C ASP A 296 19.15 -8.35 -11.53
N ASP A 297 19.18 -9.67 -11.31
CA ASP A 297 19.31 -10.68 -12.37
C ASP A 297 18.16 -10.60 -13.38
N HIS A 298 16.92 -10.44 -12.90
CA HIS A 298 15.76 -10.25 -13.77
C HIS A 298 15.87 -8.96 -14.59
N ALA A 299 16.33 -7.86 -13.99
CA ALA A 299 16.52 -6.60 -14.70
C ALA A 299 17.56 -6.75 -15.82
N GLN A 300 18.68 -7.43 -15.56
CA GLN A 300 19.74 -7.66 -16.53
C GLN A 300 19.30 -8.55 -17.70
N ASN A 301 18.43 -9.54 -17.45
CA ASN A 301 17.92 -10.46 -18.47
C ASN A 301 16.72 -9.91 -19.27
N SER A 302 16.12 -8.81 -18.81
CA SER A 302 14.96 -8.17 -19.45
C SER A 302 15.33 -7.07 -20.46
N HIS A 303 16.62 -6.75 -20.58
CA HIS A 303 17.20 -5.79 -21.54
C HIS A 303 17.91 -6.51 -22.68
#